data_AF-A0A9E6CQT9-F1
#
_entry.id   AF-A0A9E6CQT9-F1
#
_cell.length_a   1.000
_cell.length_b   1.000
_cell.length_c   1.000
_cell.angle_alpha   90.00
_cell.angle_beta   90.00
_cell.angle_gamma   90.00
#
_symmetry.space_group_name_H-M   'P 1'
#
loop_
_entity.id
_entity.type
_entity.pdbx_description
1 polymer ?
#
loop_
_entity_poly.entity_id
_entity_poly.type
_entity_poly.pdbx_seq_one_letter_code
_entity_poly.pdbx_strand_id
1 'polypeptide(L)'
;MVFSPLRYPGGKAKLFPFFAELIKENSLFGSEYCEPYAGGAGLAIQLLTQGFVNRVAINDIDVSIYAFWKSALFDTDKFCTLIARTPITIEEWHRQKAVWMKGNVKNSLALGFSAYFLNRTNRSGIIEGAGPIGGFAQTGKWKIDVRMNKEAQIKNLKMLSRYADQITVSNMDALDFFRQSIAKNNALVYLDPPYYVKGHKLYKNFYEHEDHIQIATELAQHRKAKWVVSYDDVGEIRDAYPTFDPITYTLNYSAGQKTLGSEVIFLSDTLSMPDVQGFHRAA
;
A
#
# COMPACT_ATOMS: atom_id res chain seq x y z
N MET A 1 -13.09 -0.28 14.20
CA MET A 1 -11.86 0.31 13.64
C MET A 1 -11.94 0.19 12.13
N VAL A 2 -11.68 1.26 11.38
CA VAL A 2 -11.56 1.22 9.92
C VAL A 2 -10.17 0.71 9.58
N PHE A 3 -10.05 -0.18 8.61
CA PHE A 3 -8.77 -0.70 8.14
C PHE A 3 -8.77 -0.83 6.62
N SER A 4 -7.60 -1.00 6.01
CA SER A 4 -7.51 -1.29 4.58
C SER A 4 -8.28 -2.56 4.20
N PRO A 5 -9.17 -2.52 3.19
CA PRO A 5 -9.89 -3.72 2.78
C PRO A 5 -8.98 -4.77 2.11
N LEU A 6 -7.84 -4.35 1.55
CA LEU A 6 -6.89 -5.23 0.87
C LEU A 6 -5.87 -5.83 1.84
N ARG A 7 -5.37 -7.02 1.48
CA ARG A 7 -4.18 -7.63 2.07
C ARG A 7 -3.03 -7.44 1.10
N TYR A 8 -2.13 -6.52 1.41
CA TYR A 8 -0.97 -6.29 0.56
C TYR A 8 0.30 -6.85 1.22
N PRO A 9 1.16 -7.55 0.46
CA PRO A 9 2.53 -7.82 0.90
C PRO A 9 3.21 -6.51 1.31
N GLY A 10 4.03 -6.55 2.36
CA GLY A 10 4.71 -5.36 2.86
C GLY A 10 3.80 -4.32 3.54
N GLY A 11 2.51 -4.62 3.81
CA GLY A 11 1.55 -3.67 4.37
C GLY A 11 2.09 -2.83 5.53
N LYS A 12 2.35 -1.54 5.24
CA LYS A 12 3.06 -0.60 6.11
C LYS A 12 2.23 0.00 7.25
N ALA A 13 1.05 -0.54 7.53
CA ALA A 13 0.27 -0.18 8.72
C ALA A 13 1.07 -0.37 10.03
N LYS A 14 2.06 -1.29 10.04
CA LYS A 14 2.97 -1.46 11.17
C LYS A 14 3.92 -0.27 11.41
N LEU A 15 4.13 0.59 10.40
CA LEU A 15 4.88 1.83 10.55
C LEU A 15 4.07 2.95 11.20
N PHE A 16 2.80 2.70 11.53
CA PHE A 16 1.95 3.72 12.14
C PHE A 16 2.58 4.38 13.38
N PRO A 17 3.20 3.68 14.35
CA PRO A 17 3.84 4.34 15.48
C PRO A 17 4.96 5.31 15.06
N PHE A 18 5.76 4.93 14.05
CA PHE A 18 6.80 5.80 13.49
C PHE A 18 6.20 7.05 12.86
N PHE A 19 5.20 6.90 11.99
CA PHE A 19 4.57 8.05 11.32
C PHE A 19 3.76 8.94 12.27
N ALA A 20 3.14 8.36 13.30
CA ALA A 20 2.41 9.12 14.32
C ALA A 20 3.34 10.08 15.08
N GLU A 21 4.50 9.60 15.56
CA GLU A 21 5.48 10.47 16.22
C GLU A 21 6.19 11.38 15.21
N LEU A 22 6.51 10.92 13.99
CA LEU A 22 7.05 11.77 12.92
C LEU A 22 6.14 12.98 12.66
N ILE A 23 4.84 12.76 12.53
CA ILE A 23 3.84 13.82 12.30
C ILE A 23 3.82 14.79 13.48
N LYS A 24 3.87 14.28 14.71
CA LYS A 24 3.82 15.10 15.92
C LYS A 24 5.07 15.95 16.09
N GLU A 25 6.25 15.38 16.00
CA GLU A 25 7.52 16.09 16.18
C GLU A 25 7.77 17.14 15.09
N ASN A 26 7.30 16.88 13.87
CA ASN A 26 7.46 17.79 12.75
C ASN A 26 6.28 18.76 12.56
N SER A 27 5.37 18.84 13.54
CA SER A 27 4.19 19.74 13.51
C SER A 27 3.33 19.58 12.24
N LEU A 28 3.09 18.33 11.83
CA LEU A 28 2.38 17.97 10.59
C LEU A 28 0.93 17.53 10.83
N PHE A 29 0.38 17.75 12.02
CA PHE A 29 -1.04 17.43 12.27
C PHE A 29 -1.95 18.16 11.27
N GLY A 30 -2.90 17.41 10.71
CA GLY A 30 -3.85 17.95 9.73
C GLY A 30 -3.24 18.24 8.36
N SER A 31 -2.00 17.78 8.09
CA SER A 31 -1.39 17.79 6.76
C SER A 31 -2.16 16.91 5.77
N GLU A 32 -1.78 17.02 4.49
CA GLU A 32 -2.15 16.05 3.47
C GLU A 32 -1.06 14.97 3.40
N TYR A 33 -1.46 13.71 3.46
CA TYR A 33 -0.55 12.57 3.40
C TYR A 33 -0.68 11.84 2.06
N CYS A 34 0.43 11.65 1.36
CA CYS A 34 0.45 11.16 -0.01
C CYS A 34 1.23 9.84 -0.12
N GLU A 35 0.67 8.84 -0.80
CA GLU A 35 1.35 7.57 -1.11
C GLU A 35 1.39 7.35 -2.63
N PRO A 36 2.54 7.55 -3.32
CA PRO A 36 2.68 7.27 -4.75
C PRO A 36 2.52 5.78 -5.10
N TYR A 37 2.76 4.90 -4.12
CA TYR A 37 2.72 3.44 -4.18
C TYR A 37 1.75 2.90 -3.13
N ALA A 38 0.48 3.26 -3.23
CA ALA A 38 -0.48 2.99 -2.18
C ALA A 38 -0.68 1.49 -1.93
N GLY A 39 -0.84 0.68 -2.97
CA GLY A 39 -1.19 -0.73 -2.86
C GLY A 39 -2.43 -0.91 -1.96
N GLY A 40 -2.19 -1.39 -0.75
CA GLY A 40 -3.21 -1.51 0.29
C GLY A 40 -3.50 -0.25 1.10
N ALA A 41 -2.75 0.84 1.01
CA ALA A 41 -2.96 2.10 1.74
C ALA A 41 -3.19 1.95 3.26
N GLY A 42 -2.62 0.90 3.87
CA GLY A 42 -2.92 0.55 5.26
C GLY A 42 -2.52 1.64 6.24
N LEU A 43 -1.35 2.25 6.00
CA LEU A 43 -0.83 3.35 6.79
C LEU A 43 -1.65 4.63 6.57
N ALA A 44 -1.88 5.02 5.31
CA ALA A 44 -2.69 6.19 4.96
C ALA A 44 -4.08 6.18 5.62
N ILE A 45 -4.81 5.05 5.50
CA ILE A 45 -6.14 4.92 6.10
C ILE A 45 -6.07 4.99 7.62
N GLN A 46 -5.05 4.42 8.24
CA GLN A 46 -4.90 4.46 9.69
C GLN A 46 -4.59 5.87 10.19
N LEU A 47 -3.69 6.61 9.52
CA LEU A 47 -3.38 8.01 9.85
C LEU A 47 -4.61 8.91 9.74
N LEU A 48 -5.38 8.77 8.65
CA LEU A 48 -6.60 9.56 8.42
C LEU A 48 -7.67 9.26 9.47
N THR A 49 -7.98 7.99 9.68
CA THR A 49 -9.10 7.59 10.55
C THR A 49 -8.82 7.78 12.03
N GLN A 50 -7.54 7.93 12.42
CA GLN A 50 -7.13 8.32 13.77
C GLN A 50 -6.88 9.83 13.92
N GLY A 51 -7.10 10.63 12.88
CA GLY A 51 -7.07 12.10 12.96
C GLY A 51 -5.67 12.72 12.97
N PHE A 52 -4.63 12.00 12.55
CA PHE A 52 -3.29 12.58 12.40
C PHE A 52 -3.18 13.49 11.18
N VAL A 53 -3.93 13.18 10.11
CA VAL A 53 -3.95 13.90 8.84
C VAL A 53 -5.38 14.17 8.42
N ASN A 54 -5.62 15.26 7.69
CA ASN A 54 -6.98 15.67 7.29
C ASN A 54 -7.36 15.15 5.90
N ARG A 55 -6.37 14.86 5.07
CA ARG A 55 -6.55 14.36 3.71
C ARG A 55 -5.50 13.33 3.38
N VAL A 56 -5.89 12.41 2.53
CA VAL A 56 -5.02 11.38 1.97
C VAL A 56 -5.11 11.44 0.44
N ALA A 57 -3.96 11.40 -0.21
CA ALA A 57 -3.86 11.17 -1.64
C ALA A 57 -3.16 9.83 -1.89
N ILE A 58 -3.87 8.88 -2.48
CA ILE A 58 -3.32 7.58 -2.84
C ILE A 58 -3.20 7.43 -4.35
N ASN A 59 -2.09 6.88 -4.79
CA ASN A 59 -1.81 6.56 -6.17
C ASN A 59 -1.32 5.13 -6.29
N ASP A 60 -1.67 4.45 -7.37
CA ASP A 60 -1.03 3.20 -7.73
C ASP A 60 -1.00 3.07 -9.25
N ILE A 61 0.12 2.62 -9.80
CA ILE A 61 0.27 2.40 -11.24
C ILE A 61 -0.51 1.15 -11.70
N ASP A 62 -0.76 0.19 -10.82
CA ASP A 62 -1.64 -0.95 -11.13
C ASP A 62 -3.09 -0.46 -11.22
N VAL A 63 -3.58 -0.42 -12.46
CA VAL A 63 -4.94 0.03 -12.77
C VAL A 63 -6.03 -0.79 -12.08
N SER A 64 -5.76 -2.05 -11.70
CA SER A 64 -6.71 -2.89 -10.97
C SER A 64 -6.80 -2.50 -9.49
N ILE A 65 -5.70 -2.02 -8.90
CA ILE A 65 -5.67 -1.44 -7.54
C ILE A 65 -6.31 -0.07 -7.53
N TYR A 66 -6.01 0.78 -8.51
CA TYR A 66 -6.73 2.04 -8.72
C TYR A 66 -8.25 1.82 -8.86
N ALA A 67 -8.66 0.89 -9.74
CA ALA A 67 -10.06 0.58 -9.98
C ALA A 67 -10.75 0.06 -8.71
N PHE A 68 -10.04 -0.71 -7.89
CA PHE A 68 -10.51 -1.12 -6.57
C PHE A 68 -10.78 0.09 -5.68
N TRP A 69 -9.79 0.96 -5.44
CA TRP A 69 -9.95 2.10 -4.53
C TRP A 69 -11.04 3.05 -4.98
N LYS A 70 -11.08 3.35 -6.28
CA LYS A 70 -12.15 4.16 -6.88
C LYS A 70 -13.53 3.56 -6.61
N SER A 71 -13.70 2.26 -6.86
CA SER A 71 -15.01 1.62 -6.72
C SER A 71 -15.42 1.40 -5.26
N ALA A 72 -14.46 1.08 -4.41
CA ALA A 72 -14.68 0.86 -2.98
C ALA A 72 -15.12 2.14 -2.26
N LEU A 73 -14.57 3.30 -2.65
CA LEU A 73 -14.87 4.60 -2.05
C LEU A 73 -16.06 5.32 -2.69
N PHE A 74 -16.19 5.25 -4.03
CA PHE A 74 -17.15 6.09 -4.77
C PHE A 74 -18.31 5.31 -5.41
N ASP A 75 -18.24 3.98 -5.47
CA ASP A 75 -19.34 3.09 -5.87
C ASP A 75 -19.66 2.07 -4.74
N THR A 76 -19.47 2.48 -3.47
CA THR A 76 -19.45 1.59 -2.30
C THR A 76 -20.65 0.66 -2.22
N ASP A 77 -21.88 1.14 -2.44
CA ASP A 77 -23.08 0.30 -2.33
C ASP A 77 -23.15 -0.79 -3.41
N LYS A 78 -22.75 -0.46 -4.66
CA LYS A 78 -22.64 -1.44 -5.74
C LYS A 78 -21.54 -2.45 -5.42
N PHE A 79 -20.40 -1.98 -4.91
CA PHE A 79 -19.30 -2.83 -4.52
C PHE A 79 -19.69 -3.80 -3.39
N CYS A 80 -20.36 -3.31 -2.34
CA CYS A 80 -20.89 -4.13 -1.25
C CYS A 80 -21.95 -5.13 -1.75
N THR A 81 -22.77 -4.74 -2.73
CA THR A 81 -23.74 -5.65 -3.35
C THR A 81 -23.04 -6.82 -4.07
N LEU A 82 -21.95 -6.54 -4.79
CA LEU A 82 -21.14 -7.59 -5.41
C LEU A 82 -20.54 -8.53 -4.35
N ILE A 83 -19.96 -7.99 -3.27
CA ILE A 83 -19.44 -8.83 -2.17
C ILE A 83 -20.53 -9.73 -1.58
N ALA A 84 -21.72 -9.18 -1.33
CA ALA A 84 -22.83 -9.93 -0.74
C ALA A 84 -23.27 -11.08 -1.66
N ARG A 85 -23.46 -10.81 -2.95
CA ARG A 85 -24.10 -11.73 -3.90
C ARG A 85 -23.14 -12.75 -4.53
N THR A 86 -21.87 -12.42 -4.69
CA THR A 86 -20.92 -13.30 -5.38
C THR A 86 -20.55 -14.51 -4.51
N PRO A 87 -20.76 -15.76 -4.98
CA PRO A 87 -20.37 -16.95 -4.23
C PRO A 87 -18.84 -17.07 -4.15
N ILE A 88 -18.32 -17.65 -3.07
CA ILE A 88 -16.87 -17.78 -2.88
C ILE A 88 -16.46 -19.22 -3.22
N THR A 89 -16.36 -19.51 -4.52
CA THR A 89 -16.04 -20.84 -5.05
C THR A 89 -14.87 -20.79 -6.03
N ILE A 90 -14.36 -21.95 -6.44
CA ILE A 90 -13.27 -22.04 -7.43
C ILE A 90 -13.75 -21.64 -8.82
N GLU A 91 -14.99 -21.97 -9.19
CA GLU A 91 -15.59 -21.53 -10.45
C GLU A 91 -15.66 -20.01 -10.52
N GLU A 92 -16.10 -19.37 -9.45
CA GLU A 92 -16.15 -17.91 -9.38
C GLU A 92 -14.75 -17.31 -9.34
N TRP A 93 -13.79 -17.96 -8.67
CA TRP A 93 -12.39 -17.55 -8.73
C TRP A 93 -11.87 -17.50 -10.17
N HIS A 94 -12.16 -18.52 -10.99
CA HIS A 94 -11.77 -18.51 -12.42
C HIS A 94 -12.46 -17.40 -13.20
N ARG A 95 -13.76 -17.15 -12.94
CA ARG A 95 -14.49 -16.03 -13.55
C ARG A 95 -13.86 -14.69 -13.21
N GLN A 96 -13.57 -14.46 -11.92
CA GLN A 96 -12.91 -13.23 -11.48
C GLN A 96 -11.49 -13.13 -12.05
N LYS A 97 -10.72 -14.22 -12.11
CA LYS A 97 -9.40 -14.21 -12.76
C LYS A 97 -9.49 -13.81 -14.23
N ALA A 98 -10.50 -14.30 -14.96
CA ALA A 98 -10.73 -13.90 -16.35
C ALA A 98 -11.11 -12.42 -16.49
N VAL A 99 -11.90 -11.85 -15.57
CA VAL A 99 -12.21 -10.41 -15.54
C VAL A 99 -10.95 -9.59 -15.31
N TRP A 100 -10.12 -9.98 -14.33
CA TRP A 100 -8.86 -9.30 -14.04
C TRP A 100 -7.88 -9.34 -15.22
N MET A 101 -7.71 -10.51 -15.86
CA MET A 101 -6.83 -10.68 -17.02
C MET A 101 -7.24 -9.84 -18.22
N LYS A 102 -8.55 -9.58 -18.41
CA LYS A 102 -9.04 -8.67 -19.46
C LYS A 102 -8.64 -7.23 -19.23
N GLY A 103 -8.39 -6.82 -17.98
CA GLY A 103 -7.90 -5.47 -17.64
C GLY A 103 -8.80 -4.34 -18.15
N ASN A 104 -10.11 -4.55 -18.28
CA ASN A 104 -11.00 -3.55 -18.90
C ASN A 104 -11.20 -2.33 -17.99
N VAL A 105 -10.36 -1.32 -18.18
CA VAL A 105 -10.34 -0.06 -17.42
C VAL A 105 -11.66 0.73 -17.52
N LYS A 106 -12.42 0.55 -18.61
CA LYS A 106 -13.73 1.22 -18.80
C LYS A 106 -14.78 0.71 -17.82
N ASN A 107 -14.59 -0.48 -17.24
CA ASN A 107 -15.47 -1.02 -16.20
C ASN A 107 -14.71 -1.15 -14.88
N SER A 108 -14.40 0.00 -14.26
CA SER A 108 -13.63 0.06 -13.02
C SER A 108 -14.30 -0.75 -11.89
N LEU A 109 -15.63 -0.78 -11.81
CA LEU A 109 -16.35 -1.55 -10.80
C LEU A 109 -16.07 -3.06 -10.92
N ALA A 110 -16.18 -3.62 -12.12
CA ALA A 110 -15.90 -5.04 -12.35
C ALA A 110 -14.42 -5.37 -12.14
N LEU A 111 -13.52 -4.54 -12.66
CA LEU A 111 -12.07 -4.75 -12.52
C LEU A 111 -11.63 -4.63 -11.04
N GLY A 112 -12.09 -3.61 -10.33
CA GLY A 112 -11.80 -3.40 -8.92
C GLY A 112 -12.38 -4.49 -8.02
N PHE A 113 -13.61 -4.94 -8.29
CA PHE A 113 -14.20 -6.05 -7.56
C PHE A 113 -13.43 -7.36 -7.79
N SER A 114 -13.01 -7.61 -9.03
CA SER A 114 -12.20 -8.77 -9.38
C SER A 114 -10.84 -8.77 -8.67
N ALA A 115 -10.14 -7.62 -8.67
CA ALA A 115 -8.88 -7.46 -7.93
C ALA A 115 -9.06 -7.72 -6.42
N TYR A 116 -10.11 -7.15 -5.83
CA TYR A 116 -10.47 -7.39 -4.43
C TYR A 116 -10.78 -8.85 -4.14
N PHE A 117 -11.62 -9.49 -4.96
CA PHE A 117 -12.00 -10.89 -4.79
C PHE A 117 -10.74 -11.77 -4.76
N LEU A 118 -9.90 -11.65 -5.80
CA LEU A 118 -8.65 -12.39 -5.91
C LEU A 118 -7.72 -12.10 -4.73
N ASN A 119 -7.57 -10.83 -4.32
CA ASN A 119 -6.78 -10.46 -3.15
C ASN A 119 -7.26 -11.13 -1.86
N ARG A 120 -8.58 -11.22 -1.64
CA ARG A 120 -9.11 -11.87 -0.44
C ARG A 120 -9.04 -13.39 -0.52
N THR A 121 -9.13 -13.98 -1.72
CA THR A 121 -9.17 -15.43 -1.90
C THR A 121 -7.83 -16.08 -2.20
N ASN A 122 -6.79 -15.31 -2.57
CA ASN A 122 -5.47 -15.82 -2.90
C ASN A 122 -4.55 -15.93 -1.69
N ARG A 123 -3.58 -16.86 -1.79
CA ARG A 123 -2.52 -17.00 -0.80
C ARG A 123 -1.76 -15.67 -0.66
N SER A 124 -1.58 -15.24 0.59
CA SER A 124 -0.90 -13.98 0.97
C SER A 124 -1.48 -12.69 0.37
N GLY A 125 -2.65 -12.72 -0.27
CA GLY A 125 -3.21 -11.54 -0.93
C GLY A 125 -2.60 -11.20 -2.28
N ILE A 126 -1.72 -12.05 -2.79
CA ILE A 126 -1.04 -11.84 -4.07
C ILE A 126 -2.04 -12.14 -5.22
N ILE A 127 -2.30 -11.18 -6.10
CA ILE A 127 -3.31 -11.31 -7.18
C ILE A 127 -2.75 -12.09 -8.38
N GLU A 128 -1.48 -11.89 -8.71
CA GLU A 128 -0.77 -12.50 -9.82
C GLU A 128 0.26 -13.53 -9.36
N GLY A 129 0.32 -14.69 -10.00
CA GLY A 129 1.27 -15.75 -9.63
C GLY A 129 0.88 -16.60 -8.40
N ALA A 130 0.05 -16.09 -7.50
CA ALA A 130 -0.54 -16.90 -6.43
C ALA A 130 -1.87 -17.53 -6.83
N GLY A 131 -2.11 -18.75 -6.33
CA GLY A 131 -3.39 -19.45 -6.45
C GLY A 131 -4.31 -19.24 -5.25
N PRO A 132 -5.54 -19.80 -5.30
CA PRO A 132 -6.51 -19.69 -4.22
C PRO A 132 -6.00 -20.31 -2.92
N ILE A 133 -6.39 -19.74 -1.78
CA ILE A 133 -6.17 -20.33 -0.46
C ILE A 133 -6.82 -21.72 -0.45
N GLY A 134 -6.10 -22.73 0.05
CA GLY A 134 -6.55 -24.13 0.03
C GLY A 134 -6.23 -24.89 -1.25
N GLY A 135 -5.67 -24.23 -2.28
CA GLY A 135 -5.33 -24.84 -3.57
C GLY A 135 -6.56 -25.04 -4.48
N PHE A 136 -6.35 -25.36 -5.75
CA PHE A 136 -7.45 -25.53 -6.71
C PHE A 136 -8.42 -26.66 -6.32
N ALA A 137 -7.90 -27.75 -5.77
CA ALA A 137 -8.71 -28.85 -5.25
C ALA A 137 -9.32 -28.56 -3.85
N GLN A 138 -9.06 -27.39 -3.27
CA GLN A 138 -9.54 -26.99 -1.95
C GLN A 138 -9.26 -28.03 -0.85
N THR A 139 -8.09 -28.68 -0.88
CA THR A 139 -7.69 -29.72 0.11
C THR A 139 -6.88 -29.16 1.28
N GLY A 140 -6.37 -27.92 1.18
CA GLY A 140 -5.58 -27.30 2.24
C GLY A 140 -6.36 -27.09 3.56
N LYS A 141 -5.60 -26.90 4.66
CA LYS A 141 -6.13 -26.64 6.02
C LYS A 141 -7.14 -25.50 6.05
N TRP A 142 -6.82 -24.42 5.33
CA TRP A 142 -7.70 -23.27 5.16
C TRP A 142 -8.28 -23.28 3.74
N LYS A 143 -9.55 -22.89 3.62
CA LYS A 143 -10.27 -22.82 2.34
C LYS A 143 -10.28 -21.39 1.79
N ILE A 144 -10.75 -21.27 0.55
CA ILE A 144 -10.77 -20.03 -0.24
C ILE A 144 -11.51 -18.86 0.43
N ASP A 145 -12.48 -19.15 1.29
CA ASP A 145 -13.34 -18.20 1.99
C ASP A 145 -12.79 -17.69 3.33
N VAL A 146 -11.73 -18.29 3.88
CA VAL A 146 -11.24 -18.02 5.25
C VAL A 146 -10.91 -16.54 5.51
N ARG A 147 -10.62 -15.77 4.46
CA ARG A 147 -10.33 -14.33 4.52
C ARG A 147 -11.44 -13.47 3.95
N MET A 148 -12.59 -14.02 3.56
CA MET A 148 -13.70 -13.29 2.96
C MET A 148 -14.95 -13.38 3.85
N ASN A 149 -14.86 -12.94 5.11
CA ASN A 149 -16.04 -12.68 5.93
C ASN A 149 -16.80 -11.48 5.34
N LYS A 150 -17.82 -11.75 4.53
CA LYS A 150 -18.56 -10.74 3.74
C LYS A 150 -19.13 -9.62 4.62
N GLU A 151 -19.75 -9.98 5.74
CA GLU A 151 -20.39 -9.02 6.66
C GLU A 151 -19.38 -8.02 7.23
N ALA A 152 -18.24 -8.54 7.73
CA ALA A 152 -17.17 -7.71 8.26
C ALA A 152 -16.55 -6.80 7.19
N GLN A 153 -16.37 -7.32 5.97
CA GLN A 153 -15.82 -6.57 4.84
C GLN A 153 -16.76 -5.44 4.39
N ILE A 154 -18.05 -5.74 4.23
CA ILE A 154 -19.08 -4.74 3.88
C ILE A 154 -19.17 -3.67 4.97
N LYS A 155 -19.18 -4.07 6.24
CA LYS A 155 -19.18 -3.12 7.36
C LYS A 155 -17.97 -2.19 7.32
N ASN A 156 -16.77 -2.74 7.08
CA ASN A 156 -15.55 -1.94 6.99
C ASN A 156 -15.59 -0.96 5.81
N LEU A 157 -16.02 -1.41 4.62
CA LEU A 157 -16.14 -0.54 3.44
C LEU A 157 -17.15 0.59 3.64
N LYS A 158 -18.31 0.32 4.24
CA LYS A 158 -19.30 1.34 4.59
C LYS A 158 -18.79 2.35 5.62
N MET A 159 -17.93 1.93 6.54
CA MET A 159 -17.29 2.86 7.46
C MET A 159 -16.23 3.71 6.76
N LEU A 160 -15.43 3.09 5.89
CA LEU A 160 -14.38 3.75 5.12
C LEU A 160 -14.95 4.79 4.14
N SER A 161 -16.09 4.52 3.49
CA SER A 161 -16.71 5.46 2.55
C SER A 161 -17.16 6.78 3.21
N ARG A 162 -17.32 6.81 4.54
CA ARG A 162 -17.57 8.06 5.29
C ARG A 162 -16.39 9.04 5.24
N TYR A 163 -15.21 8.55 4.86
CA TYR A 163 -14.00 9.34 4.65
C TYR A 163 -13.71 9.62 3.18
N ALA A 164 -14.60 9.24 2.25
CA ALA A 164 -14.34 9.34 0.80
C ALA A 164 -13.98 10.78 0.36
N ASP A 165 -14.63 11.80 0.93
CA ASP A 165 -14.35 13.22 0.63
C ASP A 165 -12.97 13.69 1.12
N GLN A 166 -12.32 12.91 1.98
CA GLN A 166 -10.96 13.15 2.49
C GLN A 166 -9.90 12.34 1.73
N ILE A 167 -10.29 11.50 0.77
CA ILE A 167 -9.38 10.59 0.05
C ILE A 167 -9.46 10.86 -1.45
N THR A 168 -8.33 11.24 -2.05
CA THR A 168 -8.20 11.31 -3.52
C THR A 168 -7.46 10.08 -4.04
N VAL A 169 -7.91 9.55 -5.19
CA VAL A 169 -7.36 8.33 -5.81
C VAL A 169 -6.93 8.63 -7.25
N SER A 170 -5.67 8.30 -7.59
CA SER A 170 -5.12 8.47 -8.94
C SER A 170 -4.43 7.19 -9.47
N ASN A 171 -4.21 7.15 -10.79
CA ASN A 171 -3.44 6.14 -11.49
C ASN A 171 -2.43 6.84 -12.40
N MET A 172 -1.34 7.30 -11.79
CA MET A 172 -0.27 8.06 -12.42
C MET A 172 1.06 7.35 -12.23
N ASP A 173 2.04 7.72 -13.05
CA ASP A 173 3.44 7.46 -12.72
C ASP A 173 3.77 8.02 -11.32
N ALA A 174 4.58 7.27 -10.57
CA ALA A 174 4.84 7.58 -9.18
C ALA A 174 5.68 8.87 -9.00
N LEU A 175 6.62 9.16 -9.90
CA LEU A 175 7.42 10.39 -9.84
C LEU A 175 6.58 11.60 -10.28
N ASP A 176 5.69 11.44 -11.26
CA ASP A 176 4.74 12.50 -11.60
C ASP A 176 3.79 12.83 -10.45
N PHE A 177 3.26 11.81 -9.77
CA PHE A 177 2.45 11.99 -8.58
C PHE A 177 3.25 12.63 -7.43
N PHE A 178 4.50 12.21 -7.23
CA PHE A 178 5.40 12.80 -6.25
C PHE A 178 5.58 14.29 -6.49
N ARG A 179 5.95 14.70 -7.72
CA ARG A 179 6.14 16.11 -8.11
C ARG A 179 4.87 16.94 -7.87
N GLN A 180 3.70 16.42 -8.23
CA GLN A 180 2.43 17.11 -7.96
C GLN A 180 2.13 17.21 -6.47
N SER A 181 2.49 16.19 -5.68
CA SER A 181 2.24 16.16 -4.24
C SER A 181 3.12 17.17 -3.50
N ILE A 182 4.41 17.23 -3.79
CA ILE A 182 5.34 18.15 -3.12
C ILE A 182 5.13 19.62 -3.49
N ALA A 183 4.43 19.90 -4.61
CA ALA A 183 4.03 21.25 -4.99
C ALA A 183 2.91 21.81 -4.10
N LYS A 184 2.19 20.96 -3.36
CA LYS A 184 1.16 21.39 -2.40
C LYS A 184 1.80 21.86 -1.11
N ASN A 185 1.29 22.96 -0.56
CA ASN A 185 1.70 23.41 0.77
C ASN A 185 1.31 22.35 1.81
N ASN A 186 2.27 21.95 2.64
CA ASN A 186 2.08 21.05 3.78
C ASN A 186 1.67 19.60 3.45
N ALA A 187 2.17 19.04 2.35
CA ALA A 187 2.07 17.60 2.08
C ALA A 187 3.23 16.83 2.72
N LEU A 188 2.95 15.64 3.29
CA LEU A 188 3.93 14.63 3.67
C LEU A 188 3.80 13.46 2.69
N VAL A 189 4.86 13.17 1.93
CA VAL A 189 4.85 12.10 0.92
C VAL A 189 5.62 10.88 1.42
N TYR A 190 4.97 9.73 1.43
CA TYR A 190 5.60 8.45 1.76
C TYR A 190 5.72 7.57 0.52
N LEU A 191 6.96 7.22 0.18
CA LEU A 191 7.30 6.35 -0.93
C LEU A 191 7.65 4.95 -0.42
N ASP A 192 6.90 3.95 -0.88
CA ASP A 192 7.17 2.52 -0.65
C ASP A 192 7.24 1.78 -1.99
N PRO A 193 8.26 2.07 -2.83
CA PRO A 193 8.40 1.45 -4.14
C PRO A 193 8.59 -0.08 -4.03
N PRO A 194 8.44 -0.81 -5.14
CA PRO A 194 8.76 -2.23 -5.17
C PRO A 194 10.15 -2.53 -4.58
N TYR A 195 10.27 -3.47 -3.64
CA TYR A 195 11.57 -3.79 -3.02
C TYR A 195 12.62 -4.25 -4.05
N TYR A 196 13.89 -3.92 -3.81
CA TYR A 196 15.01 -4.21 -4.70
C TYR A 196 15.17 -5.73 -4.93
N VAL A 197 15.28 -6.51 -3.85
CA VAL A 197 15.45 -7.98 -3.94
C VAL A 197 14.11 -8.69 -4.11
N LYS A 198 13.08 -8.24 -3.39
CA LYS A 198 11.80 -8.96 -3.27
C LYS A 198 10.75 -8.57 -4.31
N GLY A 199 10.99 -7.51 -5.10
CA GLY A 199 9.99 -6.89 -5.97
C GLY A 199 9.40 -7.85 -6.99
N HIS A 200 10.25 -8.60 -7.69
CA HIS A 200 9.87 -9.54 -8.76
C HIS A 200 8.90 -10.65 -8.33
N LYS A 201 8.78 -10.96 -7.04
CA LYS A 201 7.85 -11.99 -6.52
C LYS A 201 6.55 -11.42 -5.98
N LEU A 202 6.52 -10.13 -5.66
CA LEU A 202 5.44 -9.52 -4.86
C LEU A 202 4.59 -8.54 -5.66
N TYR A 203 5.15 -7.88 -6.68
CA TYR A 203 4.49 -6.82 -7.44
C TYR A 203 4.44 -7.16 -8.92
N LYS A 204 3.36 -6.72 -9.58
CA LYS A 204 3.17 -6.86 -11.02
C LYS A 204 4.14 -5.98 -11.82
N ASN A 205 4.30 -4.73 -11.36
CA ASN A 205 5.28 -3.80 -11.91
C ASN A 205 6.49 -3.86 -10.98
N PHE A 206 7.58 -4.43 -11.46
CA PHE A 206 8.85 -4.48 -10.74
C PHE A 206 9.76 -3.36 -11.21
N TYR A 207 10.65 -2.92 -10.33
CA TYR A 207 11.65 -1.92 -10.63
C TYR A 207 12.98 -2.62 -10.89
N GLU A 208 13.74 -2.10 -11.85
CA GLU A 208 15.14 -2.42 -12.05
C GLU A 208 16.02 -1.45 -11.27
N HIS A 209 17.33 -1.73 -11.22
CA HIS A 209 18.28 -0.89 -10.49
C HIS A 209 18.19 0.59 -10.89
N GLU A 210 18.11 0.88 -12.18
CA GLU A 210 18.05 2.26 -12.69
C GLU A 210 16.78 2.98 -12.26
N ASP A 211 15.64 2.30 -12.13
CA ASP A 211 14.40 2.91 -11.64
C ASP A 211 14.54 3.36 -10.17
N HIS A 212 15.30 2.60 -9.36
CA HIS A 212 15.62 2.99 -7.99
C HIS A 212 16.54 4.20 -7.92
N ILE A 213 17.54 4.26 -8.80
CA ILE A 213 18.43 5.43 -8.93
C ILE A 213 17.66 6.67 -9.37
N GLN A 214 16.68 6.52 -10.27
CA GLN A 214 15.81 7.63 -10.67
C GLN A 214 14.99 8.18 -9.50
N ILE A 215 14.39 7.31 -8.67
CA ILE A 215 13.70 7.75 -7.44
C ILE A 215 14.68 8.50 -6.53
N ALA A 216 15.84 7.90 -6.24
CA ALA A 216 16.81 8.50 -5.33
C ALA A 216 17.30 9.87 -5.81
N THR A 217 17.53 10.00 -7.11
CA THR A 217 17.93 11.25 -7.77
C THR A 217 16.84 12.31 -7.65
N GLU A 218 15.58 11.97 -7.90
CA GLU A 218 14.46 12.90 -7.74
C GLU A 218 14.34 13.36 -6.28
N LEU A 219 14.38 12.42 -5.32
CA LEU A 219 14.29 12.76 -3.90
C LEU A 219 15.47 13.65 -3.44
N ALA A 220 16.67 13.40 -3.95
CA ALA A 220 17.86 14.22 -3.69
C ALA A 220 17.77 15.64 -4.28
N GLN A 221 16.99 15.86 -5.34
CA GLN A 221 16.74 17.21 -5.86
C GLN A 221 15.74 17.99 -5.00
N HIS A 222 14.83 17.30 -4.31
CA HIS A 222 13.75 17.88 -3.52
C HIS A 222 13.94 17.73 -2.01
N ARG A 223 15.17 17.94 -1.50
CA ARG A 223 15.50 17.78 -0.06
C ARG A 223 14.69 18.66 0.88
N LYS A 224 14.16 19.78 0.37
CA LYS A 224 13.32 20.73 1.13
C LYS A 224 11.83 20.37 1.16
N ALA A 225 11.39 19.41 0.35
CA ALA A 225 10.06 18.84 0.49
C ALA A 225 10.02 17.87 1.69
N LYS A 226 8.83 17.52 2.16
CA LYS A 226 8.63 16.57 3.26
C LYS A 226 8.36 15.19 2.69
N TRP A 227 9.39 14.36 2.61
CA TRP A 227 9.25 13.01 2.10
C TRP A 227 9.97 11.97 2.96
N VAL A 228 9.40 10.77 2.96
CA VAL A 228 9.94 9.56 3.58
C VAL A 228 9.97 8.49 2.51
N VAL A 229 11.05 7.72 2.41
CA VAL A 229 11.10 6.54 1.53
C VAL A 229 11.59 5.33 2.30
N SER A 230 11.02 4.16 2.04
CA SER A 230 11.46 2.89 2.64
C SER A 230 11.81 1.82 1.63
N TYR A 231 12.77 0.96 1.98
CA TYR A 231 13.27 -0.14 1.16
C TYR A 231 13.68 -1.36 1.99
N ASP A 232 14.01 -2.46 1.31
CA ASP A 232 14.88 -3.49 1.86
C ASP A 232 16.30 -2.93 2.08
N ASP A 233 16.90 -3.30 3.20
CA ASP A 233 18.21 -2.81 3.60
C ASP A 233 19.34 -3.58 2.88
N VAL A 234 19.74 -3.08 1.72
CA VAL A 234 20.80 -3.64 0.87
C VAL A 234 21.81 -2.56 0.46
N GLY A 235 23.03 -2.98 0.10
CA GLY A 235 24.13 -2.07 -0.24
C GLY A 235 23.77 -1.13 -1.39
N GLU A 236 23.14 -1.65 -2.45
CA GLU A 236 22.76 -0.88 -3.63
C GLU A 236 21.77 0.25 -3.32
N ILE A 237 20.85 0.02 -2.39
CA ILE A 237 19.92 1.05 -1.92
C ILE A 237 20.66 2.06 -1.03
N ARG A 238 21.54 1.63 -0.13
CA ARG A 238 22.34 2.56 0.68
C ARG A 238 23.20 3.47 -0.20
N ASP A 239 23.84 2.89 -1.22
CA ASP A 239 24.70 3.59 -2.17
C ASP A 239 23.90 4.58 -3.05
N ALA A 240 22.61 4.34 -3.28
CA ALA A 240 21.72 5.27 -3.98
C ALA A 240 21.37 6.52 -3.17
N TYR A 241 21.47 6.49 -1.83
CA TYR A 241 21.18 7.60 -0.93
C TYR A 241 22.42 8.05 -0.12
N PRO A 242 23.57 8.36 -0.76
CA PRO A 242 24.86 8.50 -0.08
C PRO A 242 24.97 9.74 0.82
N THR A 243 24.00 10.66 0.74
CA THR A 243 23.97 11.94 1.47
C THR A 243 22.82 12.01 2.47
N PHE A 244 22.20 10.87 2.77
CA PHE A 244 21.11 10.75 3.73
C PHE A 244 21.50 9.72 4.80
N ASP A 245 21.13 10.01 6.05
CA ASP A 245 21.38 9.08 7.15
C ASP A 245 20.35 7.94 7.09
N PRO A 246 20.79 6.68 6.89
CA PRO A 246 19.88 5.54 6.87
C PRO A 246 19.29 5.26 8.24
N ILE A 247 17.98 5.03 8.31
CA ILE A 247 17.27 4.59 9.51
C ILE A 247 16.88 3.13 9.33
N THR A 248 17.54 2.25 10.08
CA THR A 248 17.28 0.81 10.04
C THR A 248 16.21 0.43 11.06
N TYR A 249 15.33 -0.49 10.68
CA TYR A 249 14.32 -1.07 11.56
C TYR A 249 14.03 -2.52 11.22
N THR A 250 13.49 -3.27 12.19
CA THR A 250 13.07 -4.67 11.98
C THR A 250 11.60 -4.82 12.33
N LEU A 251 10.78 -5.17 11.33
CA LEU A 251 9.40 -5.55 11.58
C LEU A 251 9.33 -7.01 12.00
N ASN A 252 8.85 -7.28 13.21
CA ASN A 252 8.47 -8.64 13.60
C ASN A 252 7.27 -9.08 12.74
N TYR A 253 7.52 -9.86 11.69
CA TYR A 253 6.48 -10.52 10.91
C TYR A 253 5.97 -11.74 11.68
N SER A 254 4.78 -11.63 12.27
CA SER A 254 4.09 -12.74 12.92
C SER A 254 3.44 -13.67 11.88
N ALA A 255 4.25 -14.49 11.20
CA ALA A 255 3.82 -15.74 10.51
C ALA A 255 5.03 -16.52 9.95
N GLY A 256 5.52 -17.53 10.66
CA GLY A 256 6.49 -18.53 10.13
C GLY A 256 7.94 -18.02 9.98
N GLN A 257 8.89 -18.97 9.83
CA GLN A 257 10.36 -18.81 9.93
C GLN A 257 10.87 -17.36 9.76
N LYS A 258 11.43 -16.84 10.87
CA LYS A 258 12.02 -15.51 11.02
C LYS A 258 13.13 -15.30 9.99
N THR A 259 12.79 -14.75 8.84
CA THR A 259 13.76 -14.00 8.05
C THR A 259 13.76 -12.59 8.63
N LEU A 260 14.77 -12.26 9.43
CA LEU A 260 15.09 -10.87 9.77
C LEU A 260 15.47 -10.18 8.46
N GLY A 261 14.47 -9.65 7.74
CA GLY A 261 14.74 -8.64 6.73
C GLY A 261 14.91 -7.32 7.47
N SER A 262 16.13 -6.81 7.49
CA SER A 262 16.36 -5.42 7.83
C SER A 262 15.70 -4.56 6.75
N GLU A 263 14.93 -3.55 7.16
CA GLU A 263 14.37 -2.54 6.26
C GLU A 263 15.02 -1.19 6.60
N VAL A 264 15.15 -0.31 5.60
CA VAL A 264 15.77 1.00 5.74
C VAL A 264 14.79 2.10 5.34
N ILE A 265 14.84 3.22 6.07
CA ILE A 265 14.10 4.46 5.79
C ILE A 265 15.10 5.59 5.57
N PHE A 266 14.79 6.47 4.62
CA PHE A 266 15.45 7.76 4.44
C PHE A 266 14.43 8.89 4.56
N LEU A 267 14.87 10.01 5.14
CA LEU A 267 14.05 11.20 5.36
C LEU A 267 14.66 12.39 4.58
N SER A 268 13.80 13.25 4.07
CA SER A 268 14.21 14.58 3.58
C SER A 268 14.81 15.44 4.70
N ASP A 269 15.65 16.42 4.35
CA ASP A 269 16.35 17.31 5.31
C ASP A 269 15.41 18.11 6.23
N THR A 270 14.15 18.28 5.83
CA THR A 270 13.15 19.03 6.62
C THR A 270 12.45 18.20 7.69
N LEU A 271 12.67 16.89 7.71
CA LEU A 271 12.05 15.98 8.66
C LEU A 271 13.05 15.56 9.73
N SER A 272 12.67 15.76 10.98
CA SER A 272 13.35 15.21 12.14
C SER A 272 12.89 13.77 12.35
N MET A 273 13.86 12.87 12.56
CA MET A 273 13.59 11.47 12.90
C MET A 273 12.95 11.39 14.29
N PRO A 274 11.82 10.68 14.46
CA PRO A 274 11.20 10.50 15.76
C PRO A 274 11.90 9.45 16.61
N ASP A 275 11.82 9.62 17.94
CA ASP A 275 12.32 8.62 18.89
C ASP A 275 11.29 7.50 19.07
N VAL A 276 11.42 6.44 18.28
CA VAL A 276 10.52 5.28 18.29
C VAL A 276 11.32 3.99 18.45
N GLN A 277 10.94 3.18 19.44
CA GLN A 277 11.59 1.92 19.74
C GLN A 277 11.68 1.01 18.50
N GLY A 278 12.89 0.53 18.21
CA GLY A 278 13.17 -0.37 17.09
C GLY A 278 13.55 0.32 15.78
N PHE A 279 13.62 1.66 15.77
CA PHE A 279 14.17 2.46 14.68
C PHE A 279 15.48 3.10 15.13
N HIS A 280 16.55 2.91 14.35
CA HIS A 280 17.88 3.36 14.72
C HIS A 280 18.60 3.95 13.51
N ARG A 281 19.31 5.07 13.67
CA ARG A 281 20.26 5.51 12.65
C ARG A 281 21.37 4.47 12.53
N ALA A 282 21.66 4.00 11.33
CA ALA A 282 22.81 3.13 11.14
C ALA A 282 24.08 3.96 11.40
N ALA A 283 24.97 3.42 12.23
CA ALA A 283 26.28 4.01 12.50
C ALA A 283 27.21 3.90 11.30
#